data_AF-A0A3D6BNZ2-F1
#
_entry.id   AF-A0A3D6BNZ2-F1
#
_cell.length_a   1.000
_cell.length_b   1.000
_cell.length_c   1.000
_cell.angle_alpha   90.00
_cell.angle_beta   90.00
_cell.angle_gamma   90.00
#
_symmetry.space_group_name_H-M   'P 1'
#
loop_
_entity.id
_entity.type
_entity.pdbx_description
1 polymer ?
#
loop_
_entity_poly.entity_id
_entity_poly.type
_entity_poly.pdbx_seq_one_letter_code
_entity_poly.pdbx_strand_id
1 'polypeptide(L)'
;LVTLWNVDDTRKYDAIEIMAKAIVVDKKVDLVYADSYQTHKENETFESNSSNLNLYEHSQKEFSKENMIKCLPGPMPLWRKQLNENCGLFDEKLNFAGDWEMWLRAVSMGSRFKKINQVLGLYYYNPSGLSTSDEKQQQRFFEERELFHTYREIFGKSNYERYKGYFR
;
A
#
# COMPACT_ATOMS: atom_id res chain seq x y z
N LEU A 1 -9.13 11.02 -10.99
CA LEU A 1 -8.45 10.34 -9.86
C LEU A 1 -8.80 8.87 -9.95
N VAL A 2 -7.98 7.99 -9.39
CA VAL A 2 -8.17 6.53 -9.39
C VAL A 2 -7.89 6.02 -7.97
N THR A 3 -8.59 4.98 -7.54
CA THR A 3 -8.39 4.32 -6.24
C THR A 3 -8.46 2.80 -6.39
N LEU A 4 -7.91 2.07 -5.42
CA LEU A 4 -8.01 0.62 -5.31
C LEU A 4 -8.94 0.28 -4.15
N TRP A 5 -9.86 -0.66 -4.32
CA TRP A 5 -10.74 -1.09 -3.24
C TRP A 5 -10.90 -2.61 -3.29
N ASN A 6 -10.27 -3.31 -2.35
CA ASN A 6 -10.47 -4.74 -2.15
C ASN A 6 -11.88 -4.98 -1.61
N VAL A 7 -12.56 -5.99 -2.13
CA VAL A 7 -13.99 -6.23 -1.86
C VAL A 7 -14.31 -6.55 -0.41
N ASP A 8 -13.31 -6.93 0.38
CA ASP A 8 -13.39 -7.32 1.78
C ASP A 8 -12.94 -6.21 2.76
N ASP A 9 -12.52 -5.06 2.24
CA ASP A 9 -12.14 -3.88 3.02
C ASP A 9 -13.27 -2.84 3.09
N THR A 10 -13.33 -2.07 4.19
CA THR A 10 -14.31 -0.98 4.35
C THR A 10 -13.62 0.38 4.51
N ARG A 11 -14.25 1.44 4.03
CA ARG A 11 -13.79 2.83 4.16
C ARG A 11 -14.75 3.64 5.00
N LYS A 12 -14.23 4.67 5.67
CA LYS A 12 -15.06 5.75 6.24
C LYS A 12 -15.89 6.39 5.10
N TYR A 13 -17.13 6.75 5.38
CA TYR A 13 -18.07 7.22 4.35
C TYR A 13 -17.57 8.41 3.50
N ASP A 14 -16.71 9.28 4.05
CA ASP A 14 -16.15 10.47 3.40
C ASP A 14 -14.67 10.32 3.01
N ALA A 15 -14.09 9.11 3.13
CA ALA A 15 -12.67 8.86 2.89
C ALA A 15 -12.21 9.37 1.52
N ILE A 16 -12.96 9.04 0.46
CA ILE A 16 -12.65 9.47 -0.91
C ILE A 16 -12.68 10.99 -1.04
N GLU A 17 -13.63 11.67 -0.41
CA GLU A 17 -13.74 13.12 -0.47
C GLU A 17 -12.55 13.79 0.21
N ILE A 18 -12.18 13.33 1.42
CA ILE A 18 -11.02 13.84 2.18
C ILE A 18 -9.73 13.64 1.37
N MET A 19 -9.53 12.44 0.82
CA MET A 19 -8.37 12.11 0.01
C MET A 19 -8.33 12.92 -1.31
N ALA A 20 -9.47 13.08 -1.97
CA ALA A 20 -9.58 13.85 -3.21
C ALA A 20 -9.25 15.33 -2.97
N LYS A 21 -9.76 15.93 -1.89
CA LYS A 21 -9.39 17.30 -1.50
C LYS A 21 -7.89 17.41 -1.25
N ALA A 22 -7.29 16.47 -0.51
CA ALA A 22 -5.86 16.48 -0.20
C ALA A 22 -4.98 16.43 -1.46
N ILE A 23 -5.31 15.57 -2.43
CA ILE A 23 -4.52 15.45 -3.66
C ILE A 23 -4.80 16.60 -4.65
N VAL A 24 -6.03 17.10 -4.77
CA VAL A 24 -6.35 18.19 -5.72
C VAL A 24 -5.67 19.50 -5.33
N VAL A 25 -5.57 19.80 -4.03
CA VAL A 25 -4.92 21.01 -3.53
C VAL A 25 -3.41 21.01 -3.82
N ASP A 26 -2.76 19.86 -3.71
CA ASP A 26 -1.31 19.73 -3.90
C ASP A 26 -0.96 19.11 -5.26
N LYS A 27 -0.74 19.98 -6.26
CA LYS A 27 -0.35 19.56 -7.63
C LYS A 27 1.00 18.83 -7.70
N LYS A 28 1.80 18.86 -6.63
CA LYS A 28 3.08 18.17 -6.55
C LYS A 28 2.94 16.70 -6.16
N VAL A 29 1.81 16.31 -5.59
CA VAL A 29 1.55 14.95 -5.10
C VAL A 29 0.84 14.14 -6.18
N ASP A 30 1.31 12.92 -6.39
CA ASP A 30 0.79 11.98 -7.40
C ASP A 30 -0.15 10.93 -6.78
N LEU A 31 0.06 10.62 -5.50
CA LEU A 31 -0.72 9.65 -4.74
C LEU A 31 -0.88 10.10 -3.28
N VAL A 32 -2.07 9.93 -2.71
CA VAL A 32 -2.32 10.10 -1.29
C VAL A 32 -2.79 8.80 -0.66
N TYR A 33 -2.49 8.63 0.62
CA TYR A 33 -2.94 7.51 1.43
C TYR A 33 -3.19 7.97 2.86
N ALA A 34 -3.89 7.15 3.63
CA ALA A 34 -4.31 7.48 4.98
C ALA A 34 -4.11 6.28 5.90
N ASP A 35 -4.27 6.51 7.20
CA ASP A 35 -4.22 5.43 8.18
C ASP A 35 -5.42 4.49 8.00
N SER A 36 -5.23 3.22 8.36
CA SER A 36 -6.32 2.24 8.42
C SER A 36 -6.26 1.49 9.73
N TYR A 37 -7.42 1.23 10.32
CA TYR A 37 -7.51 0.23 11.37
C TYR A 37 -7.42 -1.16 10.77
N GLN A 38 -7.02 -2.15 11.57
CA GLN A 38 -7.03 -3.56 11.21
C GLN A 38 -8.10 -4.29 12.00
N THR A 39 -8.92 -5.09 11.33
CA THR A 39 -9.84 -6.06 11.94
C THR A 39 -9.50 -7.49 11.51
N HIS A 40 -9.90 -8.46 12.33
CA HIS A 40 -9.83 -9.89 12.04
C HIS A 40 -11.22 -10.51 11.81
N LYS A 41 -12.26 -9.68 11.71
CA LYS A 41 -13.64 -10.11 11.46
C LYS A 41 -14.11 -9.57 10.12
N GLU A 42 -14.58 -10.48 9.27
CA GLU A 42 -15.12 -10.16 7.96
C GLU A 42 -16.39 -9.28 8.05
N ASN A 43 -16.64 -8.50 7.00
CA ASN A 43 -17.84 -7.69 6.81
C ASN A 43 -18.10 -6.63 7.90
N GLU A 44 -17.09 -6.27 8.69
CA GLU A 44 -17.19 -5.13 9.60
C GLU A 44 -17.15 -3.80 8.84
N THR A 45 -17.78 -2.78 9.43
CA THR A 45 -17.84 -1.44 8.85
C THR A 45 -16.88 -0.50 9.56
N PHE A 46 -16.51 0.61 8.92
CA PHE A 46 -15.64 1.59 9.56
C PHE A 46 -16.27 2.15 10.86
N GLU A 47 -17.59 2.33 10.89
CA GLU A 47 -18.34 2.85 12.04
C GLU A 47 -18.63 1.79 13.12
N SER A 48 -18.71 0.51 12.74
CA SER A 48 -18.99 -0.61 13.64
C SER A 48 -18.01 -1.76 13.36
N ASN A 49 -16.94 -1.81 14.15
CA ASN A 49 -15.89 -2.82 14.08
C ASN A 49 -15.28 -3.12 15.45
N SER A 50 -14.48 -4.18 15.47
CA SER A 50 -13.77 -4.67 16.66
C SER A 50 -12.25 -4.41 16.58
N SER A 51 -11.80 -3.46 15.76
CA SER A 51 -10.38 -3.15 15.60
C SER A 51 -9.72 -2.62 16.88
N ASN A 52 -10.50 -2.08 17.83
CA ASN A 52 -10.01 -1.45 19.06
C ASN A 52 -8.95 -0.37 18.80
N LEU A 53 -9.13 0.41 17.73
CA LEU A 53 -8.20 1.46 17.29
C LEU A 53 -6.81 0.93 16.88
N ASN A 54 -6.68 -0.38 16.62
CA ASN A 54 -5.44 -1.00 16.19
C ASN A 54 -5.11 -0.57 14.75
N LEU A 55 -4.01 0.16 14.58
CA LEU A 55 -3.56 0.62 13.27
C LEU A 55 -2.88 -0.49 12.48
N TYR A 56 -3.20 -0.59 11.19
CA TYR A 56 -2.47 -1.45 10.25
C TYR A 56 -1.04 -0.93 10.03
N GLU A 57 -0.09 -1.82 9.76
CA GLU A 57 1.36 -1.54 9.80
C GLU A 57 1.78 -0.35 8.92
N HIS A 58 1.18 -0.20 7.73
CA HIS A 58 1.51 0.91 6.80
C HIS A 58 1.28 2.29 7.42
N SER A 59 0.33 2.39 8.35
CA SER A 59 -0.05 3.63 9.05
C SER A 59 1.10 4.18 9.91
N GLN A 60 2.08 3.35 10.26
CA GLN A 60 3.21 3.76 11.10
C GLN A 60 4.31 4.54 10.36
N LYS A 61 4.23 4.65 9.02
CA LYS A 61 5.28 5.24 8.19
C LYS A 61 4.76 6.31 7.24
N GLU A 62 5.47 7.45 7.26
CA GLU A 62 5.38 8.48 6.23
C GLU A 62 6.10 8.05 4.96
N PHE A 63 5.73 8.65 3.83
CA PHE A 63 6.39 8.39 2.56
C PHE A 63 7.86 8.83 2.60
N SER A 64 8.73 7.87 2.31
CA SER A 64 10.10 8.09 1.85
C SER A 64 10.45 6.92 0.93
N LYS A 65 11.48 7.07 0.10
CA LYS A 65 11.93 5.96 -0.75
C LYS A 65 12.34 4.74 0.09
N GLU A 66 13.00 4.99 1.20
CA GLU A 66 13.42 3.97 2.16
C GLU A 66 12.22 3.24 2.79
N ASN A 67 11.15 3.96 3.13
CA ASN A 67 9.94 3.40 3.71
C ASN A 67 9.08 2.61 2.72
N MET A 68 9.35 2.68 1.41
CA MET A 68 8.69 1.83 0.41
C MET A 68 8.90 0.33 0.67
N ILE A 69 9.89 -0.05 1.49
CA ILE A 69 10.07 -1.42 1.97
C ILE A 69 8.86 -1.97 2.75
N LYS A 70 7.97 -1.09 3.23
CA LYS A 70 6.74 -1.44 3.97
C LYS A 70 5.49 -1.48 3.10
N CYS A 71 5.64 -1.64 1.79
CA CYS A 71 4.54 -1.58 0.83
C CYS A 71 3.65 -0.34 1.03
N LEU A 72 4.27 0.83 1.27
CA LEU A 72 3.53 2.07 1.16
C LEU A 72 3.02 2.18 -0.28
N PRO A 73 1.78 2.64 -0.50
CA PRO A 73 0.89 3.37 0.39
C PRO A 73 -0.07 2.53 1.26
N GLY A 74 0.00 1.21 1.22
CA GLY A 74 -0.98 0.34 1.87
C GLY A 74 -2.27 0.13 1.05
N PRO A 75 -3.36 -0.35 1.68
CA PRO A 75 -4.47 -0.98 0.97
C PRO A 75 -5.43 0.00 0.26
N MET A 76 -5.47 1.27 0.68
CA MET A 76 -6.51 2.22 0.25
C MET A 76 -5.96 3.52 -0.33
N PRO A 77 -5.08 3.50 -1.35
CA PRO A 77 -4.55 4.73 -1.95
C PRO A 77 -5.54 5.41 -2.89
N LEU A 78 -5.34 6.72 -3.10
CA LEU A 78 -5.99 7.50 -4.16
C LEU A 78 -4.90 8.24 -4.95
N TRP A 79 -4.90 8.12 -6.27
CA TRP A 79 -3.85 8.70 -7.11
C TRP A 79 -4.40 9.41 -8.34
N ARG A 80 -3.52 10.18 -8.99
CA ARG A 80 -3.83 10.82 -10.27
C ARG A 80 -3.81 9.80 -11.38
N LYS A 81 -4.77 9.86 -12.31
CA LYS A 81 -4.78 9.00 -13.50
C LYS A 81 -3.45 9.09 -14.28
N GLN A 82 -2.84 10.27 -14.30
CA GLN A 82 -1.53 10.52 -14.94
C GLN A 82 -0.42 9.58 -14.43
N LEU A 83 -0.48 9.11 -13.19
CA LEU A 83 0.51 8.15 -12.67
C LEU A 83 0.50 6.88 -13.53
N ASN A 84 -0.68 6.34 -13.86
CA ASN A 84 -0.80 5.15 -14.72
C ASN A 84 -0.33 5.42 -16.15
N GLU A 85 -0.57 6.62 -16.67
CA GLU A 85 -0.11 7.02 -18.01
C GLU A 85 1.42 7.13 -18.06
N ASN A 86 2.06 7.44 -16.94
CA ASN A 86 3.51 7.57 -16.84
C ASN A 86 4.20 6.22 -16.57
N CYS A 87 3.71 5.44 -15.59
CA CYS A 87 4.39 4.22 -15.14
C CYS A 87 3.74 2.91 -15.60
N GLY A 88 2.56 2.96 -16.22
CA GLY A 88 1.77 1.78 -16.60
C GLY A 88 0.80 1.31 -15.51
N LEU A 89 0.06 0.25 -15.82
CA LEU A 89 -0.84 -0.44 -14.88
C LEU A 89 -0.10 -1.59 -14.17
N PHE A 90 -0.82 -2.33 -13.31
CA PHE A 90 -0.36 -3.55 -12.66
C PHE A 90 0.24 -4.54 -13.67
N ASP A 91 1.34 -5.21 -13.29
CA ASP A 91 1.89 -6.31 -14.08
C ASP A 91 1.09 -7.59 -13.81
N GLU A 92 0.33 -8.04 -14.81
CA GLU A 92 -0.53 -9.23 -14.76
C GLU A 92 0.27 -10.54 -14.56
N LYS A 93 1.60 -10.51 -14.65
CA LYS A 93 2.46 -11.65 -14.35
C LYS A 93 2.66 -11.85 -12.84
N LEU A 94 2.38 -10.84 -12.02
CA LEU A 94 2.53 -10.88 -10.57
C LEU A 94 1.22 -11.32 -9.92
N ASN A 95 1.31 -12.30 -9.02
CA ASN A 95 0.13 -12.86 -8.34
C ASN A 95 -0.07 -12.28 -6.93
N PHE A 96 0.97 -11.72 -6.32
CA PHE A 96 0.96 -11.37 -4.90
C PHE A 96 1.37 -9.92 -4.62
N ALA A 97 2.32 -9.37 -5.37
CA ALA A 97 2.98 -8.09 -5.09
C ALA A 97 2.82 -7.09 -6.24
N GLY A 98 1.74 -7.21 -7.02
CA GLY A 98 1.47 -6.34 -8.16
C GLY A 98 1.25 -4.88 -7.76
N ASP A 99 0.65 -4.63 -6.59
CA ASP A 99 0.51 -3.29 -6.03
C ASP A 99 1.88 -2.71 -5.65
N TRP A 100 2.67 -3.47 -4.89
CA TRP A 100 4.00 -3.05 -4.46
C TRP A 100 4.91 -2.73 -5.64
N GLU A 101 4.93 -3.59 -6.66
CA GLU A 101 5.67 -3.35 -7.90
C GLU A 101 5.27 -2.03 -8.55
N MET A 102 3.97 -1.79 -8.73
CA MET A 102 3.47 -0.58 -9.38
C MET A 102 3.89 0.67 -8.61
N TRP A 103 3.87 0.62 -7.26
CA TRP A 103 4.29 1.73 -6.43
C TRP A 103 5.80 1.97 -6.47
N LEU A 104 6.61 0.91 -6.46
CA LEU A 104 8.06 1.00 -6.61
C LEU A 104 8.42 1.57 -7.99
N ARG A 105 7.77 1.09 -9.06
CA ARG A 105 7.95 1.61 -10.42
C ARG A 105 7.62 3.10 -10.48
N ALA A 106 6.48 3.51 -9.94
CA ALA A 106 6.07 4.91 -9.88
C ALA A 106 7.08 5.79 -9.13
N VAL A 107 7.59 5.33 -7.98
CA VAL A 107 8.60 6.05 -7.18
C VAL A 107 9.95 6.11 -7.89
N SER A 108 10.34 5.07 -8.62
CA SER A 108 11.58 5.07 -9.43
C SER A 108 11.53 6.16 -10.52
N MET A 109 10.34 6.46 -11.03
CA MET A 109 10.08 7.53 -12.01
C MET A 109 9.83 8.90 -11.38
N GLY A 110 9.96 9.03 -10.05
CA GLY A 110 9.88 10.31 -9.35
C GLY A 110 8.50 10.68 -8.80
N SER A 111 7.54 9.74 -8.76
CA SER A 111 6.23 9.99 -8.16
C SER A 111 6.36 10.31 -6.67
N ARG A 112 5.56 11.28 -6.20
CA ARG A 112 5.54 11.70 -4.79
C ARG A 112 4.25 11.30 -4.11
N PHE A 113 4.39 10.61 -2.98
CA PHE A 113 3.23 10.21 -2.18
C PHE A 113 3.10 11.11 -0.96
N LYS A 114 1.88 11.21 -0.44
CA LYS A 114 1.59 11.98 0.77
C LYS A 114 0.63 11.22 1.67
N LYS A 115 1.02 11.07 2.93
CA LYS A 115 0.15 10.55 3.98
C LYS A 115 -0.81 11.63 4.46
N ILE A 116 -2.04 11.24 4.73
CA ILE A 116 -3.05 12.03 5.41
C ILE A 116 -3.11 11.50 6.84
N ASN A 117 -2.90 12.39 7.81
CA ASN A 117 -2.90 12.06 9.24
C ASN A 117 -4.34 11.93 9.78
N GLN A 118 -5.09 11.00 9.20
CA GLN A 118 -6.44 10.60 9.60
C GLN A 118 -6.62 9.11 9.33
N VAL A 119 -7.42 8.45 10.15
CA VAL A 119 -7.84 7.07 9.90
C VAL A 119 -9.07 7.09 9.00
N LEU A 120 -8.94 6.56 7.78
CA LEU A 120 -9.99 6.60 6.76
C LEU A 120 -10.40 5.21 6.24
N GLY A 121 -9.71 4.16 6.70
CA GLY A 121 -9.92 2.79 6.26
C GLY A 121 -10.03 1.80 7.42
N LEU A 122 -10.69 0.67 7.13
CA LEU A 122 -10.72 -0.53 7.94
C LEU A 122 -10.27 -1.69 7.04
N TYR A 123 -9.05 -2.17 7.28
CA TYR A 123 -8.44 -3.28 6.57
C TYR A 123 -8.83 -4.61 7.25
N TYR A 124 -9.34 -5.55 6.47
CA TYR A 124 -9.62 -6.90 6.97
C TYR A 124 -8.36 -7.78 6.80
N TYR A 125 -7.78 -8.19 7.93
CA TYR A 125 -6.72 -9.19 7.94
C TYR A 125 -7.31 -10.58 7.73
N ASN A 126 -7.58 -10.90 6.46
CA ASN A 126 -8.15 -12.18 6.04
C ASN A 126 -7.13 -13.31 6.27
N PRO A 127 -7.33 -14.28 7.18
CA PRO A 127 -6.34 -15.34 7.43
C PRO A 127 -6.13 -16.29 6.24
N SER A 128 -7.05 -16.29 5.27
CA SER A 128 -6.96 -17.10 4.04
C SER A 128 -6.74 -16.24 2.78
N GLY A 129 -6.42 -14.95 2.97
CA GLY A 129 -6.16 -13.99 1.89
C GLY A 129 -4.85 -14.28 1.14
N LEU A 130 -4.68 -13.65 -0.02
CA LEU A 130 -3.48 -13.82 -0.86
C LEU A 130 -2.20 -13.39 -0.14
N SER A 131 -2.26 -12.29 0.61
CA SER A 131 -1.09 -11.67 1.25
C SER A 131 -0.81 -12.19 2.66
N THR A 132 -1.69 -13.03 3.20
CA THR A 132 -1.80 -13.32 4.65
C THR A 132 -1.88 -14.81 4.95
N SER A 133 -2.24 -15.66 3.97
CA SER A 133 -2.24 -17.10 4.18
C SER A 133 -0.82 -17.67 4.22
N ASP A 134 -0.63 -18.69 5.06
CA ASP A 134 0.63 -19.44 5.15
C ASP A 134 0.83 -20.36 3.94
N GLU A 135 -0.25 -20.89 3.37
CA GLU A 135 -0.21 -21.79 2.21
C GLU A 135 0.47 -21.14 0.99
N LYS A 136 0.28 -19.83 0.81
CA LYS A 136 0.80 -19.07 -0.33
C LYS A 136 2.07 -18.30 0.00
N GLN A 137 2.55 -18.38 1.26
CA GLN A 137 3.66 -17.58 1.77
C GLN A 137 4.93 -17.77 0.93
N GLN A 138 5.27 -19.00 0.56
CA GLN A 138 6.50 -19.27 -0.18
C GLN A 138 6.50 -18.63 -1.57
N GLN A 139 5.40 -18.75 -2.31
CA GLN A 139 5.26 -18.17 -3.66
C GLN A 139 5.29 -16.64 -3.60
N ARG A 140 4.57 -16.05 -2.64
CA ARG A 140 4.61 -14.62 -2.35
C ARG A 140 6.04 -14.14 -2.06
N PHE A 141 6.76 -14.83 -1.18
CA PHE A 141 8.12 -14.46 -0.80
C PHE A 141 9.10 -14.51 -1.96
N PHE A 142 8.96 -15.49 -2.86
CA PHE A 142 9.77 -15.51 -4.09
C PHE A 142 9.52 -14.27 -4.95
N GLU A 143 8.25 -13.93 -5.19
CA GLU A 143 7.88 -12.76 -5.99
C GLU A 143 8.37 -11.45 -5.35
N GLU A 144 8.11 -11.26 -4.05
CA GLU A 144 8.57 -10.09 -3.28
C GLU A 144 10.10 -9.96 -3.26
N ARG A 145 10.82 -11.08 -3.21
CA ARG A 145 12.29 -11.07 -3.23
C ARG A 145 12.83 -10.55 -4.56
N GLU A 146 12.27 -11.00 -5.68
CA GLU A 146 12.71 -10.53 -7.00
C GLU A 146 12.47 -9.01 -7.13
N LEU A 147 11.32 -8.52 -6.67
CA LEU A 147 11.03 -7.09 -6.62
C LEU A 147 11.99 -6.33 -5.69
N PHE A 148 12.28 -6.87 -4.51
CA PHE A 148 13.23 -6.29 -3.56
C PHE A 148 14.62 -6.08 -4.18
N HIS A 149 15.13 -7.08 -4.91
CA HIS A 149 16.41 -6.96 -5.59
C HIS A 149 16.36 -6.01 -6.78
N THR A 150 15.30 -6.07 -7.57
CA THR A 150 15.08 -5.19 -8.74
C THR A 150 15.06 -3.71 -8.34
N TYR A 151 14.35 -3.38 -7.27
CA TYR A 151 14.13 -2.02 -6.81
C TYR A 151 15.06 -1.59 -5.67
N ARG A 152 16.17 -2.30 -5.43
CA ARG A 152 17.08 -2.07 -4.29
C ARG A 152 17.55 -0.62 -4.12
N GLU A 153 17.71 0.10 -5.23
CA GLU A 153 18.18 1.49 -5.23
C GLU A 153 17.15 2.45 -4.60
N ILE A 154 15.85 2.10 -4.65
CA ILE A 154 14.79 2.87 -3.98
C ILE A 154 14.97 2.82 -2.46
N PHE A 155 15.25 1.64 -1.92
CA PHE A 155 15.33 1.45 -0.47
C PHE A 155 16.60 2.04 0.14
N GLY A 156 17.63 2.27 -0.68
CA GLY A 156 18.95 2.70 -0.25
C GLY A 156 19.77 1.57 0.38
N LYS A 157 21.10 1.77 0.41
CA LYS A 157 22.06 0.73 0.83
C LYS A 157 21.80 0.18 2.23
N SER A 158 21.42 1.03 3.18
CA SER A 158 21.20 0.61 4.58
C SER A 158 20.03 -0.37 4.71
N ASN A 159 18.87 -0.05 4.12
CA ASN A 159 17.72 -0.96 4.14
C ASN A 159 18.00 -2.22 3.32
N TYR A 160 18.65 -2.09 2.16
CA TYR A 160 19.02 -3.27 1.37
C TYR A 160 19.85 -4.26 2.20
N GLU A 161 20.92 -3.78 2.85
CA GLU A 161 21.78 -4.63 3.68
C GLU A 161 21.05 -5.22 4.89
N ARG A 162 20.12 -4.46 5.50
CA ARG A 162 19.31 -4.91 6.63
C ARG A 162 18.31 -6.00 6.24
N TYR A 163 17.64 -5.87 5.10
CA TYR A 163 16.51 -6.70 4.72
C TYR A 163 16.83 -7.80 3.70
N LYS A 164 18.01 -7.81 3.06
CA LYS A 164 18.39 -8.89 2.12
C LYS A 164 18.41 -10.29 2.74
N GLY A 165 18.47 -10.38 4.08
CA GLY A 165 18.38 -11.64 4.81
C GLY A 165 16.95 -12.13 5.08
N TYR A 166 15.95 -11.26 4.94
CA TYR A 166 14.53 -11.58 5.19
C TYR A 166 14.00 -12.58 4.15
N PHE A 167 14.47 -12.48 2.91
CA PHE A 167 14.04 -13.30 1.80
C PHE A 167 14.93 -14.55 1.55
N ARG A 168 15.68 -15.00 2.57
CA ARG A 168 16.55 -16.18 2.49
C ARG A 168 15.80 -17.47 2.77
#